data_AF-A0A2N9NS29-F1
#
_entry.id   AF-A0A2N9NS29-F1
#
_cell.length_a   1.000
_cell.length_b   1.000
_cell.length_c   1.000
_cell.angle_alpha   90.00
_cell.angle_beta   90.00
_cell.angle_gamma   90.00
#
_symmetry.space_group_name_H-M   'P 1'
#
loop_
_entity.id
_entity.type
_entity.pdbx_description
1 polymer ?
#
loop_
_entity_poly.entity_id
_entity_poly.type
_entity_poly.pdbx_seq_one_letter_code
_entity_poly.pdbx_strand_id
1 'polypeptide(L)'
;MSLGYMLLAIGLIAGLYGELRVLVVAYNRSAWWFFGCVFVPFVECFFLLLNLKATIKPFGLALLGYALAGLGGWLAGVNWPG
;
A
#
# COMPACT_ATOMS: atom_id res chain seq x y z
N MET A 1 9.03 -20.82 10.99
CA MET A 1 9.46 -20.50 9.61
C MET A 1 8.27 -20.24 8.68
N SER A 2 7.28 -21.14 8.56
CA SER A 2 6.10 -20.95 7.69
C SER A 2 5.16 -19.80 8.08
N LEU A 3 4.96 -19.55 9.39
CA LEU A 3 4.09 -18.46 9.87
C LEU A 3 4.53 -17.06 9.44
N GLY A 4 5.85 -16.80 9.41
CA GLY A 4 6.38 -15.50 8.97
C GLY A 4 6.15 -15.24 7.49
N TYR A 5 6.30 -16.28 6.64
CA TYR A 5 5.99 -16.19 5.21
C TYR A 5 4.50 -15.98 4.94
N MET A 6 3.62 -16.63 5.71
CA MET A 6 2.18 -16.38 5.61
C MET A 6 1.83 -14.94 6.00
N LEU A 7 2.40 -14.42 7.09
CA LEU A 7 2.21 -13.03 7.49
C LEU A 7 2.76 -12.05 6.46
N LEU A 8 3.90 -12.36 5.86
CA LEU A 8 4.50 -11.55 4.79
C LEU A 8 3.59 -11.51 3.57
N ALA A 9 3.09 -12.67 3.11
CA ALA A 9 2.18 -12.74 1.97
C ALA A 9 0.87 -11.99 2.24
N ILE A 10 0.25 -12.21 3.41
CA ILE A 10 -1.02 -11.56 3.77
C ILE A 10 -0.83 -10.05 3.93
N GLY A 11 0.27 -9.61 4.55
CA GLY A 11 0.63 -8.20 4.68
C GLY A 11 0.84 -7.54 3.33
N LEU A 12 1.54 -8.21 2.41
CA LEU A 12 1.79 -7.71 1.06
C LEU A 12 0.49 -7.59 0.26
N ILE A 13 -0.38 -8.61 0.34
CA ILE A 13 -1.70 -8.60 -0.33
C ILE A 13 -2.58 -7.49 0.25
N ALA A 14 -2.61 -7.32 1.57
CA ALA A 14 -3.35 -6.24 2.22
C ALA A 14 -2.81 -4.86 1.85
N GLY A 15 -1.48 -4.73 1.74
CA GLY A 15 -0.77 -3.55 1.23
C GLY A 15 -1.23 -3.18 -0.17
N LEU A 16 -1.08 -4.11 -1.12
CA LEU A 16 -1.52 -3.95 -2.51
C LEU A 16 -3.00 -3.61 -2.61
N TYR A 17 -3.84 -4.25 -1.81
CA TYR A 17 -5.28 -4.03 -1.84
C TYR A 17 -5.65 -2.61 -1.36
N GLY A 18 -4.90 -2.08 -0.39
CA GLY A 18 -5.01 -0.69 0.04
C GLY A 18 -4.63 0.29 -1.07
N GLU A 19 -3.49 0.08 -1.72
CA GLU A 19 -3.04 0.93 -2.84
C GLU A 19 -3.99 0.86 -4.04
N LEU A 20 -4.48 -0.33 -4.40
CA LEU A 20 -5.49 -0.50 -5.43
C LEU A 20 -6.78 0.27 -5.12
N ARG A 21 -7.21 0.35 -3.85
CA ARG A 21 -8.37 1.17 -3.48
C ARG A 21 -8.09 2.67 -3.62
N VAL A 22 -6.91 3.13 -3.23
CA VAL A 22 -6.49 4.54 -3.45
C VAL A 22 -6.52 4.85 -4.94
N LEU A 23 -5.97 3.94 -5.74
CA LEU A 23 -5.87 4.08 -7.19
C LEU A 23 -7.25 4.09 -7.88
N VAL A 24 -8.18 3.22 -7.45
CA VAL A 24 -9.57 3.20 -7.95
C VAL A 24 -10.29 4.49 -7.58
N VAL A 25 -10.10 5.02 -6.37
CA VAL A 25 -10.68 6.31 -5.96
C VAL A 25 -10.12 7.46 -6.78
N ALA A 26 -8.81 7.44 -7.09
CA ALA A 26 -8.17 8.42 -7.96
C ALA A 26 -8.73 8.35 -9.40
N TYR A 27 -8.87 7.15 -9.95
CA TYR A 27 -9.48 6.92 -11.26
C TYR A 27 -10.91 7.47 -11.35
N ASN A 28 -11.72 7.19 -10.33
CA ASN A 28 -13.12 7.63 -10.28
C ASN A 28 -13.25 9.16 -10.18
N ARG A 29 -12.20 9.86 -9.72
CA ARG A 29 -12.15 11.31 -9.64
C ARG A 29 -11.66 11.93 -10.95
N SER A 30 -10.57 11.41 -11.52
CA SER A 30 -9.99 11.88 -12.78
C SER A 30 -8.95 10.89 -13.30
N ALA A 31 -9.08 10.48 -14.57
CA ALA A 31 -8.09 9.64 -15.25
C ALA A 31 -6.68 10.26 -15.28
N TRP A 32 -6.58 11.60 -15.20
CA TRP A 32 -5.30 12.31 -15.13
C TRP A 32 -4.57 12.08 -13.80
N TRP A 33 -5.32 12.00 -12.70
CA TRP A 33 -4.76 11.69 -11.37
C TRP A 33 -4.31 10.23 -11.27
N PHE A 34 -5.00 9.30 -11.97
CA PHE A 34 -4.59 7.90 -12.05
C PHE A 34 -3.21 7.75 -12.71
N PHE A 35 -3.00 8.37 -13.87
CA PHE A 35 -1.70 8.34 -14.55
C PHE A 35 -0.60 8.95 -13.67
N GLY A 36 -0.92 10.05 -12.97
CA GLY A 36 0.00 10.66 -12.01
C GLY A 36 0.38 9.72 -10.87
N CYS A 37 -0.58 9.03 -10.27
CA CYS A 37 -0.37 8.07 -9.17
C CYS A 37 0.49 6.86 -9.60
N VAL A 38 0.23 6.30 -10.79
CA VAL A 38 0.96 5.13 -11.31
C VAL A 38 2.41 5.48 -11.68
N PHE A 39 2.63 6.65 -12.30
CA PHE A 39 3.98 7.06 -12.72
C PHE A 39 4.80 7.67 -11.60
N VAL A 40 4.16 8.34 -10.64
CA VAL A 40 4.85 9.11 -9.61
C VAL A 40 4.21 8.86 -8.24
N PRO A 41 4.84 8.07 -7.36
CA PRO A 41 4.31 7.83 -6.00
C PRO A 41 4.19 9.12 -5.18
N PHE A 42 4.94 10.18 -5.53
CA PHE A 42 4.78 11.51 -4.93
C PHE A 42 3.41 12.16 -5.23
N VAL A 43 2.80 11.87 -6.38
CA VAL A 43 1.47 12.38 -6.73
C VAL A 43 0.41 11.70 -5.86
N GLU A 44 0.62 10.44 -5.46
CA GLU A 44 -0.25 9.75 -4.51
C GLU A 44 -0.31 10.47 -3.16
N CYS A 45 0.84 10.90 -2.63
CA CYS A 45 0.91 11.72 -1.41
C CYS A 45 0.14 13.04 -1.56
N PHE A 46 0.23 13.72 -2.71
CA PHE A 46 -0.50 14.94 -2.98
C PHE A 46 -2.02 14.70 -3.08
N PHE A 47 -2.44 13.59 -3.68
CA PHE A 47 -3.85 13.20 -3.76
C PHE A 47 -4.42 12.84 -2.39
N LEU A 48 -3.61 12.18 -1.56
CA LEU A 48 -3.92 11.89 -0.16
C LEU A 48 -4.11 13.16 0.65
N LEU A 49 -3.23 14.14 0.52
CA LEU A 49 -3.36 15.42 1.22
C LEU A 49 -4.62 16.17 0.78
N LEU A 50 -4.93 16.17 -0.52
CA LEU A 50 -6.13 16.83 -1.06
C LEU A 50 -7.43 16.10 -0.72
N ASN A 51 -7.42 14.77 -0.62
CA ASN A 51 -8.58 13.93 -0.33
C ASN A 51 -8.43 13.14 0.98
N LEU A 52 -7.83 13.76 2.00
CA LEU A 52 -7.46 13.11 3.26
C LEU A 52 -8.63 12.31 3.86
N LYS A 53 -9.84 12.89 3.87
CA LYS A 53 -11.02 12.27 4.48
C LYS A 53 -11.50 10.99 3.78
N ALA A 54 -11.29 10.89 2.46
CA ALA A 54 -11.70 9.74 1.66
C ALA A 54 -10.58 8.69 1.54
N THR A 55 -9.33 9.14 1.52
CA THR A 55 -8.17 8.31 1.17
C THR A 55 -7.40 7.81 2.40
N ILE A 56 -7.60 8.39 3.59
CA ILE A 56 -6.91 7.96 4.83
C ILE A 56 -7.26 6.51 5.25
N LYS A 57 -8.47 6.04 4.95
CA LYS A 57 -8.89 4.65 5.26
C LYS A 57 -8.13 3.61 4.43
N PRO A 58 -8.12 3.69 3.09
CA PRO A 58 -7.37 2.72 2.27
C PRO A 58 -5.85 2.88 2.43
N PHE A 59 -5.35 4.10 2.64
CA PHE A 59 -3.93 4.32 2.89
C PHE A 59 -3.47 3.79 4.25
N GLY A 60 -4.28 3.94 5.30
CA GLY A 60 -4.02 3.31 6.60
C GLY A 60 -4.00 1.78 6.49
N LEU A 61 -4.87 1.20 5.67
CA LEU A 61 -4.86 -0.24 5.38
C LEU A 61 -3.59 -0.67 4.64
N ALA A 62 -3.15 0.11 3.65
CA ALA A 62 -1.93 -0.15 2.90
C ALA A 62 -0.69 -0.10 3.81
N LEU A 63 -0.59 0.94 4.64
CA LEU A 63 0.51 1.15 5.58
C LEU A 63 0.58 0.03 6.62
N LEU A 64 -0.58 -0.40 7.12
CA LEU A 64 -0.68 -1.50 8.10
C LEU A 64 -0.34 -2.84 7.45
N GLY A 65 -0.76 -3.06 6.20
CA GLY A 65 -0.36 -4.21 5.39
C GLY A 65 1.15 -4.29 5.17
N TYR A 66 1.79 -3.19 4.77
CA TYR A 66 3.25 -3.12 4.63
C TYR A 66 4.00 -3.31 5.96
N ALA A 67 3.49 -2.74 7.05
CA ALA A 67 4.06 -2.96 8.38
C ALA A 67 3.98 -4.43 8.82
N LEU A 68 2.86 -5.09 8.58
CA LEU A 68 2.68 -6.53 8.80
C LEU A 68 3.58 -7.36 7.88
N ALA A 69 3.77 -6.94 6.63
CA ALA A 69 4.67 -7.60 5.69
C ALA A 69 6.13 -7.52 6.15
N GLY A 70 6.56 -6.36 6.63
CA GLY A 70 7.89 -6.14 7.19
C GLY A 70 8.13 -6.98 8.46
N LEU A 71 7.17 -7.00 9.38
CA LEU A 71 7.20 -7.86 10.58
C LEU A 71 7.23 -9.35 10.20
N GLY A 72 6.44 -9.75 9.21
CA GLY A 72 6.42 -11.10 8.67
C GLY A 72 7.78 -11.53 8.09
N GLY A 73 8.43 -10.63 7.34
CA GLY A 73 9.76 -10.85 6.76
C GLY A 73 10.86 -10.95 7.81
N TRP A 74 10.79 -10.09 8.83
CA TRP A 74 11.73 -10.11 9.96
C TRP A 74 11.60 -11.42 10.76
N LEU A 75 10.37 -11.84 11.06
CA LEU A 75 10.08 -13.12 11.74
C LEU A 75 10.36 -14.36 10.88
N ALA A 76 10.26 -14.24 9.56
CA ALA A 76 10.59 -15.30 8.61
C ALA A 76 12.11 -15.47 8.43
N GLY A 77 12.93 -14.53 8.91
CA GLY A 77 14.38 -14.54 8.70
C GLY A 77 14.75 -14.30 7.23
N VAL A 78 13.91 -13.57 6.49
CA VAL A 78 14.20 -13.21 5.09
C VAL A 78 15.38 -12.24 5.10
N ASN A 79 16.55 -12.74 4.72
CA ASN A 79 17.75 -11.95 4.54
C ASN A 79 17.59 -11.17 3.23
N TRP A 80 16.97 -9.99 3.30
CA TRP A 80 16.92 -9.07 2.17
C TRP A 80 18.36 -8.69 1.81
N PRO A 81 18.86 -8.99 0.60
CA PRO A 81 20.15 -8.50 0.17
C PRO A 81 20.05 -6.99 0.04
N GLY A 82 20.56 -6.28 1.06
CA GLY A 82 20.77 -4.85 1.04
C GLY A 82 21.99 -4.46 0.22
#